data_AF-A0A917AJ05-F1
#
_entry.id   AF-A0A917AJ05-F1
#
_cell.length_a   1.000
_cell.length_b   1.000
_cell.length_c   1.000
_cell.angle_alpha   90.00
_cell.angle_beta   90.00
_cell.angle_gamma   90.00
#
_symmetry.space_group_name_H-M   'P 1'
#
loop_
_entity.id
_entity.type
_entity.pdbx_description
1 polymer ?
#
loop_
_entity_poly.entity_id
_entity_poly.type
_entity_poly.pdbx_seq_one_letter_code
_entity_poly.pdbx_strand_id
1 'polypeptide(L)'
;MHDAVFEEAYHGHTIKIYHDLDPESPRQWSNLGTLICWHRRYRLGDGHQFDSPEVFLRDLAGVSDQSDLSMDQLRERAERKAIILPVYLYDHSGLAMNTIGFHCPWDSGQVGYVYVTLEAVREEFGVKRVTKALREKTEDILRAEIVSYDAYLAGRVYGYIIEHDGEEVDACWGFVGDYELDCLLEARRAVPALLPSQTRESAAAQARAHP
;
A
#
# COMPACT_ATOMS: atom_id res chain seq x y z
N MET A 1 24.47 4.64 7.51
CA MET A 1 23.78 4.68 6.21
C MET A 1 23.75 3.25 5.72
N HIS A 2 22.56 2.70 5.46
CA HIS A 2 22.45 1.35 4.90
C HIS A 2 22.92 1.37 3.45
N ASP A 3 23.37 0.22 2.94
CA ASP A 3 23.75 0.09 1.54
C ASP A 3 22.55 0.39 0.64
N ALA A 4 22.79 1.10 -0.46
CA ALA A 4 21.76 1.34 -1.46
C ALA A 4 21.30 0.00 -2.05
N VAL A 5 19.99 -0.17 -2.21
CA VAL A 5 19.42 -1.33 -2.92
C VAL A 5 19.65 -1.22 -4.43
N PHE A 6 19.81 0.00 -4.94
CA PHE A 6 20.08 0.27 -6.33
C PHE A 6 20.85 1.59 -6.48
N GLU A 7 21.72 1.66 -7.48
CA GLU A 7 22.46 2.87 -7.85
C GLU A 7 22.61 2.97 -9.38
N GLU A 8 22.37 4.14 -9.96
CA GLU A 8 22.66 4.42 -11.37
C GLU A 8 23.20 5.84 -11.60
N ALA A 9 24.04 5.98 -12.62
CA ALA A 9 24.41 7.28 -13.17
C ALA A 9 23.36 7.72 -14.21
N TYR A 10 22.75 8.90 -14.02
CA TYR A 10 21.67 9.41 -14.86
C TYR A 10 21.84 10.92 -15.10
N HIS A 11 22.00 11.34 -16.36
CA HIS A 11 22.17 12.75 -16.76
C HIS A 11 23.19 13.55 -15.91
N GLY A 12 24.36 12.96 -15.63
CA GLY A 12 25.42 13.62 -14.84
C GLY A 12 25.15 13.66 -13.33
N HIS A 13 24.14 12.95 -12.86
CA HIS A 13 23.81 12.75 -11.45
C HIS A 13 23.95 11.27 -11.10
N THR A 14 24.02 10.97 -9.80
CA THR A 14 23.92 9.61 -9.26
C THR A 14 22.59 9.48 -8.53
N ILE A 15 21.75 8.53 -8.95
CA ILE A 15 20.52 8.19 -8.25
C ILE A 15 20.81 6.96 -7.38
N LYS A 16 20.49 7.04 -6.10
CA LYS A 16 20.58 5.92 -5.15
C LYS A 16 19.21 5.65 -4.55
N ILE A 17 18.82 4.38 -4.51
CA ILE A 17 17.58 3.93 -3.88
C ILE A 17 17.91 3.23 -2.57
N TYR A 18 17.14 3.53 -1.53
CA TYR A 18 17.29 2.97 -0.20
C TYR A 18 15.96 2.41 0.30
N HIS A 19 16.02 1.45 1.22
CA HIS A 19 14.86 1.12 2.03
C HIS A 19 14.53 2.27 2.98
N ASP A 20 13.25 2.61 3.07
CA ASP A 20 12.74 3.51 4.09
C ASP A 20 12.63 2.76 5.41
N LEU A 21 13.29 3.27 6.45
CA LEU A 21 13.36 2.65 7.77
C LEU A 21 12.32 3.18 8.75
N ASP A 22 11.66 4.30 8.41
CA ASP A 22 10.57 4.89 9.20
C ASP A 22 9.37 5.23 8.30
N PRO A 23 8.83 4.23 7.55
CA PRO A 23 7.78 4.50 6.59
C PRO A 23 6.42 4.77 7.25
N GLU A 24 5.69 5.75 6.72
CA GLU A 24 4.27 5.93 7.05
C GLU A 24 3.47 4.68 6.62
N SER A 25 2.56 4.22 7.48
CA SER A 25 1.69 3.10 7.12
C SER A 25 0.66 3.55 6.07
N PRO A 26 0.43 2.77 5.00
CA PRO A 26 -0.64 3.05 4.03
C PRO A 26 -2.04 3.16 4.64
N ARG A 27 -2.26 2.65 5.86
CA ARG A 27 -3.53 2.80 6.59
C ARG A 27 -3.74 4.19 7.19
N GLN A 28 -2.70 5.03 7.25
CA GLN A 28 -2.78 6.42 7.67
C GLN A 28 -3.15 7.36 6.49
N TRP A 29 -3.16 6.84 5.26
CA TRP A 29 -3.58 7.58 4.08
C TRP A 29 -5.10 7.73 3.98
N SER A 30 -5.55 8.52 2.99
CA SER A 30 -6.96 8.64 2.62
C SER A 30 -7.45 7.40 1.88
N ASN A 31 -7.86 6.37 2.64
CA ASN A 31 -8.42 5.13 2.12
C ASN A 31 -9.95 5.20 2.00
N LEU A 32 -10.50 4.48 1.01
CA LEU A 32 -11.93 4.24 0.88
C LEU A 32 -12.38 3.10 1.79
N GLY A 33 -11.57 2.06 1.88
CA GLY A 33 -11.83 0.88 2.70
C GLY A 33 -11.48 1.08 4.16
N THR A 34 -12.24 0.43 5.03
CA THR A 34 -11.86 0.17 6.42
C THR A 34 -11.37 -1.27 6.53
N LEU A 35 -10.12 -1.45 6.96
CA LEU A 35 -9.50 -2.76 7.17
C LEU A 35 -9.60 -3.12 8.65
N ILE A 36 -10.39 -4.13 9.00
CA ILE A 36 -10.54 -4.61 10.38
C ILE A 36 -9.97 -6.02 10.50
N CYS A 37 -9.18 -6.26 11.55
CA CYS A 37 -8.42 -7.50 11.71
C CYS A 37 -8.41 -8.00 13.15
N TRP A 38 -8.56 -9.32 13.30
CA TRP A 38 -8.41 -10.05 14.54
C TRP A 38 -7.19 -10.98 14.44
N HIS A 39 -6.05 -10.52 14.95
CA HIS A 39 -4.83 -11.33 14.98
C HIS A 39 -4.16 -11.30 16.36
N ARG A 40 -3.65 -12.45 16.81
CA ARG A 40 -3.08 -12.58 18.17
C ARG A 40 -1.70 -11.94 18.33
N ARG A 41 -0.89 -11.95 17.26
CA ARG A 41 0.51 -11.49 17.30
C ARG A 41 0.71 -10.08 16.79
N TYR A 42 -0.17 -9.62 15.89
CA TYR A 42 0.01 -8.39 15.13
C TYR A 42 -1.20 -7.50 15.33
N ARG A 43 -0.96 -6.20 15.48
CA ARG A 43 -1.99 -5.18 15.33
C ARG A 43 -2.02 -4.78 13.86
N LEU A 44 -3.04 -5.25 13.15
CA LEU A 44 -3.19 -5.07 11.71
C LEU A 44 -4.41 -4.20 11.43
N GLY A 45 -4.36 -3.44 10.34
CA GLY A 45 -5.49 -2.61 9.91
C GLY A 45 -5.80 -1.44 10.83
N ASP A 46 -7.04 -1.01 10.74
CA ASP A 46 -7.60 0.14 11.43
C ASP A 46 -8.15 -0.28 12.80
N GLY A 47 -8.14 0.65 13.76
CA GLY A 47 -8.72 0.41 15.07
C GLY A 47 -10.24 0.21 15.01
N HIS A 48 -10.74 -0.81 15.69
CA HIS A 48 -12.18 -1.09 15.76
C HIS A 48 -12.62 -1.62 17.13
N GLN A 49 -13.92 -1.56 17.39
CA GLN A 49 -14.54 -1.96 18.67
C GLN A 49 -15.08 -3.39 18.69
N PHE A 50 -15.03 -4.10 17.55
CA PHE A 50 -15.63 -5.43 17.43
C PHE A 50 -14.75 -6.52 18.02
N ASP A 51 -15.28 -7.28 18.97
CA ASP A 51 -14.55 -8.37 19.65
C ASP A 51 -14.29 -9.59 18.75
N SER A 52 -15.12 -9.79 17.73
CA SER A 52 -14.99 -10.93 16.82
C SER A 52 -15.54 -10.63 15.43
N PRO A 53 -15.15 -11.42 14.41
CA PRO A 53 -15.73 -11.36 13.07
C PRO A 53 -17.26 -11.49 13.05
N GLU A 54 -17.83 -12.32 13.93
CA GLU A 54 -19.29 -12.50 14.00
C GLU A 54 -20.00 -11.23 14.46
N VAL A 55 -19.50 -10.59 15.52
CA VAL A 55 -20.08 -9.34 16.06
C VAL A 55 -20.05 -8.25 15.00
N PHE A 56 -18.94 -8.12 14.27
CA PHE A 56 -18.83 -7.19 13.15
C PHE A 56 -19.87 -7.48 12.06
N LEU A 57 -20.00 -8.74 11.61
CA LEU A 57 -20.96 -9.08 10.56
C LEU A 57 -22.41 -8.88 11.01
N ARG A 58 -22.73 -9.13 12.29
CA ARG A 58 -24.07 -8.85 12.86
C ARG A 58 -24.39 -7.36 12.83
N ASP A 59 -23.46 -6.53 13.27
CA ASP A 59 -23.58 -5.07 13.25
C ASP A 59 -23.82 -4.57 11.82
N LEU A 60 -22.96 -4.97 10.88
CA LEU A 60 -23.05 -4.56 9.48
C LEU A 60 -24.32 -5.08 8.80
N ALA A 61 -24.74 -6.31 9.11
CA ALA A 61 -26.00 -6.87 8.65
C ALA A 61 -27.23 -6.19 9.29
N GLY A 62 -27.06 -5.48 10.41
CA GLY A 62 -28.14 -4.89 11.21
C GLY A 62 -29.08 -5.93 11.78
N VAL A 63 -28.52 -7.00 12.36
CA VAL A 63 -29.28 -8.10 12.96
C VAL A 63 -29.01 -8.14 14.46
N SER A 64 -30.04 -8.44 15.26
CA SER A 64 -29.89 -8.57 16.72
C SER A 64 -29.08 -9.81 17.13
N ASP A 65 -28.49 -9.75 18.31
CA ASP A 65 -27.69 -10.84 18.89
C ASP A 65 -28.47 -12.14 19.08
N GLN A 66 -29.80 -12.05 19.22
CA GLN A 66 -30.69 -13.19 19.43
C GLN A 66 -30.99 -13.98 18.14
N SER A 67 -30.45 -13.58 16.98
CA SER A 67 -30.67 -14.32 15.74
C SER A 67 -29.75 -15.54 15.63
N ASP A 68 -30.30 -16.67 15.22
CA ASP A 68 -29.57 -17.94 14.98
C ASP A 68 -29.00 -18.02 13.55
N LEU A 69 -28.60 -16.88 12.97
CA LEU A 69 -28.04 -16.86 11.62
C LEU A 69 -26.63 -17.44 11.59
N SER A 70 -26.33 -18.24 10.57
CA SER A 70 -24.96 -18.70 10.32
C SER A 70 -24.06 -17.54 9.87
N MET A 71 -22.74 -17.72 9.97
CA MET A 71 -21.76 -16.75 9.46
C MET A 71 -21.99 -16.40 7.98
N ASP A 72 -22.36 -17.39 7.15
CA ASP A 72 -22.64 -17.16 5.74
C ASP A 72 -23.89 -16.30 5.54
N GLN A 73 -24.95 -16.53 6.32
CA GLN A 73 -26.16 -15.73 6.27
C GLN A 73 -25.94 -14.29 6.76
N LEU A 74 -25.11 -14.11 7.80
CA LEU A 74 -24.70 -12.79 8.28
C LEU A 74 -23.92 -12.05 7.18
N ARG A 75 -22.95 -12.73 6.56
CA ARG A 75 -22.16 -12.17 5.47
C ARG A 75 -23.02 -11.78 4.28
N GLU A 76 -23.93 -12.64 3.82
CA GLU A 76 -24.81 -12.34 2.69
C GLU A 76 -25.67 -11.10 2.96
N ARG A 77 -26.12 -10.91 4.22
CA ARG A 77 -26.85 -9.70 4.62
C ARG A 77 -25.96 -8.47 4.70
N ALA A 78 -24.74 -8.60 5.21
CA ALA A 78 -23.76 -7.52 5.23
C ALA A 78 -23.42 -7.04 3.81
N GLU A 79 -23.26 -7.94 2.83
CA GLU A 79 -22.98 -7.64 1.41
C GLU A 79 -24.12 -6.86 0.71
N ARG A 80 -25.35 -6.89 1.27
CA ARG A 80 -26.45 -6.05 0.80
C ARG A 80 -26.30 -4.59 1.22
N LYS A 81 -25.51 -4.31 2.27
CA LYS A 81 -25.29 -2.99 2.87
C LYS A 81 -23.87 -2.46 2.66
N ALA A 82 -22.92 -3.31 2.31
CA ALA A 82 -21.52 -2.97 2.11
C ALA A 82 -20.91 -3.79 0.96
N ILE A 83 -19.73 -3.37 0.53
CA ILE A 83 -18.81 -4.17 -0.27
C ILE A 83 -17.73 -4.64 0.69
N ILE A 84 -17.51 -5.96 0.77
CA ILE A 84 -16.68 -6.59 1.79
C ILE A 84 -15.84 -7.70 1.16
N LEU A 85 -14.54 -7.68 1.42
CA LEU A 85 -13.60 -8.70 0.98
C LEU A 85 -12.95 -9.34 2.21
N PRO A 86 -12.84 -10.68 2.28
CA PRO A 86 -12.06 -11.33 3.32
C PRO A 86 -10.59 -10.98 3.15
N VAL A 87 -9.86 -10.87 4.26
CA VAL A 87 -8.42 -10.60 4.28
C VAL A 87 -7.69 -11.75 4.96
N TYR A 88 -6.66 -12.24 4.29
CA TYR A 88 -5.85 -13.37 4.73
C TYR A 88 -4.43 -12.92 4.99
N LEU A 89 -3.81 -13.48 6.02
CA LEU A 89 -2.41 -13.27 6.34
C LEU A 89 -1.65 -14.59 6.18
N TYR A 90 -0.44 -14.51 5.65
CA TYR A 90 0.59 -15.54 5.69
C TYR A 90 1.76 -15.06 6.55
N ASP A 91 2.21 -15.88 7.50
CA ASP A 91 3.24 -15.58 8.48
C ASP A 91 4.33 -16.67 8.46
N HIS A 92 5.34 -16.52 7.59
CA HIS A 92 6.48 -17.44 7.50
C HIS A 92 7.74 -16.71 7.00
N SER A 93 8.61 -16.31 7.92
CA SER A 93 9.83 -15.51 7.66
C SER A 93 9.58 -14.09 7.13
N GLY A 94 8.31 -13.68 7.11
CA GLY A 94 7.82 -12.40 6.63
C GLY A 94 6.30 -12.43 6.60
N LEU A 95 5.68 -11.26 6.49
CA LEU A 95 4.24 -11.13 6.39
C LEU A 95 3.83 -10.92 4.94
N ALA A 96 2.77 -11.61 4.53
CA ALA A 96 2.08 -11.35 3.28
C ALA A 96 0.57 -11.32 3.51
N MET A 97 -0.13 -10.43 2.82
CA MET A 97 -1.57 -10.22 2.97
C MET A 97 -2.27 -10.17 1.62
N ASN A 98 -3.44 -10.79 1.51
CA ASN A 98 -4.25 -10.71 0.30
C ASN A 98 -5.75 -10.90 0.58
N THR A 99 -6.55 -10.83 -0.48
CA THR A 99 -8.02 -10.95 -0.42
C THR A 99 -8.58 -12.26 -1.00
N ILE A 100 -7.71 -13.22 -1.33
CA ILE A 100 -8.08 -14.45 -2.05
C ILE A 100 -7.68 -15.74 -1.32
N GLY A 101 -6.84 -15.63 -0.29
CA GLY A 101 -6.31 -16.76 0.48
C GLY A 101 -4.92 -17.20 0.04
N PHE A 102 -4.38 -18.16 0.78
CA PHE A 102 -3.12 -18.83 0.48
C PHE A 102 -3.34 -20.35 0.51
N HIS A 103 -2.52 -21.08 -0.24
CA HIS A 103 -2.52 -22.54 -0.25
C HIS A 103 -1.60 -23.12 0.84
N CYS A 104 -1.59 -22.55 2.05
CA CYS A 104 -0.81 -23.04 3.18
C CYS A 104 -1.65 -23.07 4.46
N PRO A 105 -2.13 -24.23 4.93
CA PRO A 105 -3.05 -24.30 6.06
C PRO A 105 -2.38 -24.04 7.43
N TRP A 106 -1.05 -24.11 7.51
CA TRP A 106 -0.32 -23.98 8.78
C TRP A 106 0.05 -22.54 9.09
N ASP A 107 0.53 -21.84 8.07
CA ASP A 107 1.10 -20.50 8.20
C ASP A 107 0.19 -19.41 7.63
N SER A 108 -1.05 -19.76 7.24
CA SER A 108 -2.03 -18.77 6.79
C SER A 108 -3.43 -18.98 7.35
N GLY A 109 -4.20 -17.91 7.34
CA GLY A 109 -5.61 -17.92 7.71
C GLY A 109 -6.29 -16.59 7.41
N GLN A 110 -7.62 -16.59 7.43
CA GLN A 110 -8.37 -15.34 7.38
C GLN A 110 -8.18 -14.59 8.69
N VAL A 111 -7.73 -13.34 8.60
CA VAL A 111 -7.47 -12.49 9.76
C VAL A 111 -8.45 -11.34 9.87
N GLY A 112 -9.24 -11.05 8.84
CA GLY A 112 -10.08 -9.86 8.85
C GLY A 112 -10.94 -9.67 7.62
N TYR A 113 -11.39 -8.44 7.47
CA TYR A 113 -12.13 -7.94 6.32
C TYR A 113 -11.65 -6.53 5.96
N VAL A 114 -11.61 -6.23 4.67
CA VAL A 114 -11.65 -4.85 4.18
C VAL A 114 -13.03 -4.59 3.63
N TYR A 115 -13.65 -3.48 4.05
CA TYR A 115 -15.01 -3.18 3.66
C TYR A 115 -15.26 -1.68 3.48
N VAL A 116 -16.33 -1.37 2.76
CA VAL A 116 -16.89 -0.01 2.67
C VAL A 116 -18.41 -0.10 2.60
N THR A 117 -19.12 0.74 3.34
CA THR A 117 -20.59 0.74 3.30
C THR A 117 -21.08 1.30 1.97
N LEU A 118 -22.24 0.86 1.50
CA LEU A 118 -22.83 1.42 0.28
C LEU A 118 -23.21 2.90 0.45
N GLU A 119 -23.38 3.36 1.70
CA GLU A 119 -23.57 4.78 2.00
C GLU A 119 -22.30 5.57 1.70
N ALA A 120 -21.15 5.15 2.24
CA ALA A 120 -19.86 5.77 1.96
C ALA A 120 -19.51 5.75 0.47
N VAL A 121 -19.80 4.65 -0.24
CA VAL A 121 -19.63 4.60 -1.71
C VAL A 121 -20.51 5.63 -2.43
N ARG A 122 -21.74 5.87 -1.96
CA ARG A 122 -22.62 6.88 -2.59
C ARG A 122 -22.09 8.29 -2.35
N GLU A 123 -21.58 8.56 -1.17
CA GLU A 123 -20.99 9.83 -0.78
C GLU A 123 -19.73 10.11 -1.59
N GLU A 124 -18.75 9.20 -1.55
CA GLU A 124 -17.45 9.33 -2.24
C GLU A 124 -17.62 9.56 -3.75
N PHE A 125 -18.49 8.78 -4.39
CA PHE A 125 -18.69 8.87 -5.85
C PHE A 125 -19.81 9.83 -6.25
N GLY A 126 -20.50 10.49 -5.30
CA GLY A 126 -21.60 11.42 -5.59
C GLY A 126 -22.78 10.78 -6.34
N VAL A 127 -23.09 9.51 -6.07
CA VAL A 127 -24.13 8.75 -6.80
C VAL A 127 -25.32 8.38 -5.92
N LYS A 128 -26.51 8.32 -6.50
CA LYS A 128 -27.72 7.84 -5.80
C LYS A 128 -27.80 6.31 -5.69
N ARG A 129 -27.25 5.60 -6.68
CA ARG A 129 -27.33 4.14 -6.79
C ARG A 129 -25.97 3.55 -7.08
N VAL A 130 -25.57 2.57 -6.27
CA VAL A 130 -24.37 1.77 -6.53
C VAL A 130 -24.71 0.71 -7.57
N THR A 131 -24.15 0.87 -8.78
CA THR A 131 -24.32 -0.07 -9.89
C THR A 131 -23.42 -1.30 -9.70
N LYS A 132 -23.64 -2.35 -10.49
CA LYS A 132 -22.73 -3.51 -10.52
C LYS A 132 -21.30 -3.11 -10.90
N ALA A 133 -21.15 -2.30 -11.95
CA ALA A 133 -19.83 -1.80 -12.37
C ALA A 133 -19.15 -0.95 -11.28
N LEU A 134 -19.91 -0.16 -10.52
CA LEU A 134 -19.35 0.59 -9.40
C LEU A 134 -18.97 -0.32 -8.23
N ARG A 135 -19.71 -1.41 -8.00
CA ARG A 135 -19.30 -2.43 -7.01
C ARG A 135 -17.97 -3.06 -7.39
N GLU A 136 -17.83 -3.50 -8.64
CA GLU A 136 -16.59 -4.09 -9.17
C GLU A 136 -15.42 -3.09 -9.04
N LYS A 137 -15.61 -1.84 -9.49
CA LYS A 137 -14.60 -0.78 -9.31
C LYS A 137 -14.23 -0.58 -7.84
N THR A 138 -15.19 -0.64 -6.93
CA THR A 138 -14.92 -0.46 -5.50
C THR A 138 -14.16 -1.66 -4.94
N GLU A 139 -14.50 -2.89 -5.34
CA GLU A 139 -13.72 -4.08 -4.97
C GLU A 139 -12.28 -3.96 -5.45
N ASP A 140 -12.04 -3.45 -6.66
CA ASP A 140 -10.68 -3.22 -7.18
C ASP A 140 -9.91 -2.20 -6.33
N ILE A 141 -10.57 -1.13 -5.88
CA ILE A 141 -9.97 -0.14 -4.96
C ILE A 141 -9.59 -0.83 -3.63
N LEU A 142 -10.51 -1.60 -3.03
CA LEU A 142 -10.24 -2.30 -1.79
C LEU A 142 -9.09 -3.32 -1.94
N ARG A 143 -9.00 -4.00 -3.09
CA ARG A 143 -7.88 -4.90 -3.37
C ARG A 143 -6.56 -4.14 -3.50
N ALA A 144 -6.57 -2.98 -4.16
CA ALA A 144 -5.38 -2.14 -4.29
C ALA A 144 -4.88 -1.63 -2.94
N GLU A 145 -5.77 -1.23 -2.02
CA GLU A 145 -5.39 -0.85 -0.65
C GLU A 145 -4.70 -2.01 0.10
N ILE A 146 -5.17 -3.25 -0.09
CA ILE A 146 -4.53 -4.43 0.50
C ILE A 146 -3.18 -4.73 -0.16
N VAL A 147 -3.02 -4.50 -1.46
CA VAL A 147 -1.72 -4.65 -2.15
C VAL A 147 -0.70 -3.66 -1.60
N SER A 148 -1.08 -2.40 -1.37
CA SER A 148 -0.19 -1.41 -0.74
C SER A 148 0.14 -1.78 0.71
N TYR A 149 -0.84 -2.24 1.47
CA TYR A 149 -0.60 -2.65 2.85
C TYR A 149 0.26 -3.92 2.96
N ASP A 150 0.10 -4.89 2.04
CA ASP A 150 0.99 -6.04 1.90
C ASP A 150 2.43 -5.62 1.63
N ALA A 151 2.65 -4.70 0.67
CA ALA A 151 3.98 -4.18 0.38
C ALA A 151 4.64 -3.54 1.61
N TYR A 152 3.86 -2.74 2.36
CA TYR A 152 4.30 -2.17 3.63
C TYR A 152 4.68 -3.24 4.66
N LEU A 153 3.83 -4.26 4.86
CA LEU A 153 4.09 -5.37 5.80
C LEU A 153 5.35 -6.18 5.42
N ALA A 154 5.64 -6.27 4.13
CA ALA A 154 6.83 -6.92 3.59
C ALA A 154 8.10 -6.02 3.65
N GLY A 155 8.00 -4.79 4.15
CA GLY A 155 9.13 -3.84 4.20
C GLY A 155 9.52 -3.27 2.83
N ARG A 156 8.64 -3.38 1.83
CA ARG A 156 8.85 -2.85 0.48
C ARG A 156 8.45 -1.38 0.42
N VAL A 157 9.19 -0.57 1.17
CA VAL A 157 9.07 0.90 1.17
C VAL A 157 10.45 1.49 0.92
N TYR A 158 10.50 2.47 0.03
CA TYR A 158 11.74 2.98 -0.53
C TYR A 158 11.76 4.51 -0.57
N GLY A 159 12.97 5.05 -0.66
CA GLY A 159 13.23 6.43 -1.03
C GLY A 159 14.45 6.55 -1.93
N TYR A 160 14.57 7.69 -2.59
CA TYR A 160 15.71 8.00 -3.44
C TYR A 160 16.50 9.18 -2.88
N ILE A 161 17.79 9.20 -3.22
CA ILE A 161 18.68 10.36 -3.10
C ILE A 161 19.30 10.60 -4.48
N ILE A 162 19.25 11.83 -4.95
CA ILE A 162 19.92 12.29 -6.17
C ILE A 162 21.14 13.10 -5.77
N GLU A 163 22.32 12.70 -6.21
CA GLU A 163 23.58 13.38 -5.94
C GLU A 163 24.20 13.98 -7.21
N HIS A 164 24.84 15.14 -7.08
CA HIS A 164 25.71 15.73 -8.10
C HIS A 164 27.03 16.16 -7.46
N ASP A 165 28.16 15.75 -8.04
CA ASP A 165 29.50 16.00 -7.50
C ASP A 165 29.68 15.62 -6.01
N GLY A 166 28.94 14.61 -5.56
CA GLY A 166 28.97 14.11 -4.18
C GLY A 166 28.09 14.89 -3.19
N GLU A 167 27.33 15.88 -3.65
CA GLU A 167 26.36 16.62 -2.85
C GLU A 167 24.93 16.16 -3.17
N GLU A 168 24.10 16.01 -2.13
CA GLU A 168 22.67 15.72 -2.27
C GLU A 168 21.94 16.91 -2.89
N VAL A 169 21.22 16.66 -3.99
CA VAL A 169 20.47 17.64 -4.76
C VAL A 169 18.97 17.54 -4.48
N ASP A 170 18.46 16.31 -4.37
CA ASP A 170 17.05 16.04 -4.07
C ASP A 170 16.92 14.68 -3.38
N ALA A 171 15.88 14.53 -2.56
CA ALA A 171 15.55 13.27 -1.90
C ALA A 171 14.04 13.19 -1.65
N CYS A 172 13.47 12.01 -1.87
CA CYS A 172 12.06 11.74 -1.59
C CYS A 172 11.88 10.31 -1.09
N TRP A 173 10.96 10.11 -0.14
CA TRP A 173 10.78 8.88 0.63
C TRP A 173 9.31 8.45 0.65
N GLY A 174 9.01 7.25 1.17
CA GLY A 174 7.64 6.75 1.29
C GLY A 174 7.07 6.06 0.04
N PHE A 175 7.91 5.62 -0.91
CA PHE A 175 7.46 4.87 -2.08
C PHE A 175 7.19 3.41 -1.73
N VAL A 176 5.90 3.04 -1.61
CA VAL A 176 5.45 1.69 -1.25
C VAL A 176 5.24 0.84 -2.49
N GLY A 177 5.87 -0.34 -2.57
CA GLY A 177 5.64 -1.29 -3.67
C GLY A 177 6.91 -1.71 -4.39
N ASP A 178 6.95 -1.50 -5.70
CA ASP A 178 8.08 -1.85 -6.55
C ASP A 178 8.94 -0.60 -6.79
N TYR A 179 10.20 -0.63 -6.33
CA TYR A 179 11.05 0.54 -6.46
C TYR A 179 11.36 0.90 -7.91
N GLU A 180 11.31 -0.04 -8.86
CA GLU A 180 11.61 0.25 -10.27
C GLU A 180 10.47 1.01 -10.96
N LEU A 181 9.23 0.64 -10.63
CA LEU A 181 8.04 1.20 -11.26
C LEU A 181 7.65 2.56 -10.68
N ASP A 182 7.90 2.75 -9.38
CA ASP A 182 7.45 3.94 -8.66
C ASP A 182 8.65 4.84 -8.27
N CYS A 183 9.51 4.38 -7.37
CA CYS A 183 10.57 5.20 -6.76
C CYS A 183 11.61 5.68 -7.77
N LEU A 184 12.17 4.77 -8.57
CA LEU A 184 13.19 5.06 -9.58
C LEU A 184 12.62 5.89 -10.73
N LEU A 185 11.37 5.63 -11.11
CA LEU A 185 10.68 6.41 -12.14
C LEU A 185 10.54 7.88 -11.72
N GLU A 186 10.14 8.14 -10.48
CA GLU A 186 10.05 9.50 -9.95
C GLU A 186 11.43 10.13 -9.76
N ALA A 187 12.43 9.39 -9.28
CA ALA A 187 13.80 9.88 -9.16
C ALA A 187 14.34 10.39 -10.50
N ARG A 188 14.15 9.62 -11.59
CA ARG A 188 14.56 10.03 -12.94
C ARG A 188 13.84 11.30 -13.43
N ARG A 189 12.58 11.51 -13.03
CA ARG A 189 11.81 12.73 -13.35
C ARG A 189 12.27 13.94 -12.54
N ALA A 190 12.73 13.71 -11.32
CA ALA A 190 13.20 14.75 -10.41
C ALA A 190 14.62 15.24 -10.73
N VAL A 191 15.41 14.48 -11.51
CA VAL A 191 16.76 14.91 -11.92
C VAL A 191 16.69 16.27 -12.65
N PRO A 192 17.38 17.30 -12.12
CA PRO A 192 17.39 18.62 -12.75
C PRO A 192 17.97 18.57 -14.15
N ALA A 193 17.39 19.35 -15.07
CA ALA A 193 18.01 19.58 -16.35
C ALA A 193 19.35 20.31 -16.16
N LEU A 194 20.44 19.74 -16.71
CA LEU A 194 21.76 20.36 -16.64
C LEU A 194 21.70 21.78 -17.23
N LEU A 195 22.12 22.77 -16.43
CA LEU A 195 22.26 24.13 -16.94
C LEU A 195 23.41 24.18 -17.96
N PRO A 196 23.32 25.04 -19.02
CA PRO A 196 24.37 25.14 -20.04
C PRO A 196 25.78 25.50 -19.51
N SER A 197 25.87 26.07 -18.30
CA SER A 197 27.13 26.38 -17.63
C SER A 197 27.84 25.13 -17.10
N GLN A 198 27.10 24.17 -16.55
CA GLN A 198 27.62 22.94 -15.93
C GLN A 198 28.10 21.92 -16.98
N THR A 199 27.55 21.96 -18.18
CA THR A 199 28.02 21.15 -19.33
C THR A 199 29.39 21.59 -19.83
N ARG A 200 29.75 22.87 -19.70
CA ARG A 200 31.06 23.40 -20.10
C ARG A 200 32.15 23.09 -19.09
N GLU A 201 31.83 23.13 -17.80
CA GLU A 201 32.78 22.82 -16.72
C GLU A 201 33.08 21.32 -16.63
N SER A 202 32.09 20.44 -16.76
CA SER A 202 32.31 18.99 -16.80
C SER A 202 33.13 18.55 -18.02
N ALA A 203 32.87 19.12 -19.20
CA ALA A 203 33.68 18.88 -20.40
C ALA A 203 35.13 19.39 -20.24
N ALA A 204 35.32 20.54 -19.59
CA ALA A 204 36.65 21.10 -19.32
C ALA A 204 37.42 20.30 -18.24
N ALA A 205 36.72 19.74 -17.25
CA ALA A 205 37.30 18.88 -16.22
C ALA A 205 37.71 17.51 -16.79
N GLN A 206 36.87 16.90 -17.63
CA GLN A 206 37.19 15.66 -18.34
C GLN A 206 38.37 15.83 -19.32
N ALA A 207 38.47 16.97 -20.01
CA ALA A 207 39.60 17.28 -20.89
C ALA A 207 40.94 17.52 -20.14
N ARG A 208 40.90 17.81 -18.83
CA ARG A 208 42.10 17.98 -17.98
C ARG A 208 42.53 16.69 -17.28
N ALA A 209 41.69 15.66 -17.27
CA ALA A 209 41.95 14.38 -16.59
C ALA A 209 42.59 13.30 -17.48
N HIS A 210 42.84 13.60 -18.76
CA HIS A 210 43.56 12.71 -19.68
C HIS A 210 44.85 13.37 -20.19
N PRO A 211 46.03 12.94 -19.71
CA PRO A 211 47.33 13.28 -20.32
C PRO A 211 47.58 12.50 -21.61
#